data_AF-N1W828-F1
#
_entry.id   AF-N1W828-F1
#
_cell.length_a   1.000
_cell.length_b   1.000
_cell.length_c   1.000
_cell.angle_alpha   90.00
_cell.angle_beta   90.00
_cell.angle_gamma   90.00
#
_symmetry.space_group_name_H-M   'P 1'
#
loop_
_entity.id
_entity.type
_entity.pdbx_description
1 polymer ?
#
loop_
_entity_poly.entity_id
_entity_poly.type
_entity_poly.pdbx_seq_one_letter_code
_entity_poly.pdbx_strand_id
1 'polypeptide(L)'
;MIIGKNHKSAIGTIVERTTRNVILVPLTSTDAETVRKSFAKELKKMPTELRLSITYDQGKEMSNHKLFTKDTQMKVYFCHPGSPWERGTCENTNMLIRDFFPKKTDFNDISRKELKRVQKLLNERPRKTLGWKTPAEKIKEVLR
;
A
#
# COMPACT_ATOMS: atom_id res chain seq x y z
N MET A 1 5.15 4.21 1.58
CA MET A 1 5.19 3.75 2.97
C MET A 1 5.24 4.97 3.88
N ILE A 2 4.71 4.87 5.09
CA ILE A 2 4.73 5.91 6.10
C ILE A 2 5.56 5.41 7.27
N ILE A 3 6.53 6.22 7.72
CA ILE A 3 7.41 5.88 8.84
C ILE A 3 6.82 6.43 10.15
N GLY A 4 6.83 5.58 11.17
CA GLY A 4 6.36 5.87 12.52
C GLY A 4 7.44 6.52 13.40
N LYS A 5 7.14 6.65 14.69
CA LYS A 5 8.05 7.22 15.68
C LYS A 5 9.41 6.51 15.69
N ASN A 6 10.50 7.28 15.72
CA ASN A 6 11.87 6.78 15.86
C ASN A 6 12.29 5.71 14.82
N HIS A 7 11.63 5.65 13.66
CA HIS A 7 11.88 4.63 12.63
C HIS A 7 11.69 3.18 13.12
N LYS A 8 10.97 2.96 14.24
CA LYS A 8 10.74 1.64 14.84
C LYS A 8 9.51 0.91 14.30
N SER A 9 8.67 1.60 13.53
CA SER A 9 7.47 1.02 12.93
C SER A 9 7.13 1.74 11.64
N ALA A 10 6.40 1.07 10.75
CA ALA A 10 5.97 1.66 9.49
C ALA A 10 4.59 1.12 9.07
N ILE A 11 3.90 1.87 8.21
CA ILE A 11 2.72 1.41 7.49
C ILE A 11 3.06 1.39 6.01
N GLY A 12 3.11 0.19 5.45
CA GLY A 12 3.13 -0.04 4.02
C GLY A 12 1.81 0.38 3.40
N THR A 13 1.87 1.10 2.29
CA THR A 13 0.69 1.57 1.55
C THR A 13 0.74 0.95 0.17
N ILE A 14 -0.22 0.09 -0.13
CA ILE A 14 -0.42 -0.46 -1.47
C ILE A 14 -1.68 0.18 -2.03
N VAL A 15 -1.58 0.75 -3.24
CA VAL A 15 -2.71 1.37 -3.92
C VAL A 15 -2.87 0.73 -5.29
N GLU A 16 -4.02 0.14 -5.56
CA GLU A 16 -4.33 -0.41 -6.88
C GLU A 16 -4.55 0.74 -7.88
N ARG A 17 -3.92 0.65 -9.05
CA ARG A 17 -3.75 1.78 -9.98
C ARG A 17 -5.05 2.23 -10.63
N THR A 18 -5.98 1.31 -10.87
CA THR A 18 -7.21 1.55 -11.64
C THR A 18 -8.35 2.05 -10.76
N THR A 19 -8.55 1.37 -9.63
CA THR A 19 -9.66 1.53 -8.68
C THR A 19 -9.29 2.43 -7.51
N ARG A 20 -7.99 2.71 -7.31
CA ARG A 20 -7.45 3.43 -6.15
C ARG A 20 -7.74 2.76 -4.81
N ASN A 21 -8.04 1.46 -4.83
CA ASN A 21 -8.26 0.68 -3.63
C ASN A 21 -6.97 0.57 -2.82
N VAL A 22 -7.06 0.90 -1.54
CA VAL A 22 -5.92 1.01 -0.62
C VAL A 22 -5.87 -0.22 0.28
N ILE A 23 -4.67 -0.76 0.46
CA ILE A 23 -4.37 -1.78 1.46
C ILE A 23 -3.27 -1.21 2.37
N LEU A 24 -3.56 -1.18 3.66
CA LEU A 24 -2.62 -0.75 4.68
C LEU A 24 -1.98 -1.99 5.32
N VAL A 25 -0.65 -2.02 5.30
CA VAL A 25 0.15 -3.14 5.78
C VAL A 25 0.94 -2.67 7.00
N PRO A 26 0.63 -3.14 8.23
CA PRO A 26 1.45 -2.80 9.39
C PRO A 26 2.81 -3.50 9.27
N LEU A 27 3.88 -2.77 9.52
CA LEU A 27 5.26 -3.24 9.46
C LEU A 27 5.96 -2.95 10.78
N THR A 28 6.56 -3.99 11.35
CA THR A 28 7.39 -3.90 12.57
C THR A 28 8.82 -3.43 12.28
N SER A 29 9.21 -3.42 11.00
CA SER A 29 10.53 -3.05 10.51
C SER A 29 10.44 -2.69 9.03
N THR A 30 11.39 -1.88 8.55
CA THR A 30 11.54 -1.52 7.13
C THR A 30 12.59 -2.38 6.41
N ASP A 31 13.11 -3.45 7.02
CA ASP A 31 14.01 -4.36 6.31
C ASP A 31 13.30 -5.10 5.16
N ALA A 32 14.08 -5.51 4.17
CA ALA A 32 13.54 -6.09 2.94
C ALA A 32 12.84 -7.43 3.14
N GLU A 33 13.17 -8.19 4.18
CA GLU A 33 12.51 -9.46 4.48
C GLU A 33 11.13 -9.23 5.10
N THR A 34 11.05 -8.36 6.11
CA THR A 34 9.81 -7.99 6.78
C THR A 34 8.82 -7.36 5.80
N VAL A 35 9.28 -6.43 4.96
CA VAL A 35 8.45 -5.77 3.94
C VAL A 35 7.93 -6.80 2.93
N ARG A 36 8.82 -7.62 2.35
CA ARG A 36 8.43 -8.69 1.40
C ARG A 36 7.37 -9.60 1.99
N LYS A 37 7.64 -10.20 3.16
CA LYS A 37 6.73 -11.18 3.78
C LYS A 37 5.37 -10.57 4.08
N SER A 38 5.35 -9.36 4.61
CA SER A 38 4.11 -8.66 4.97
C SER A 38 3.30 -8.27 3.75
N PHE A 39 3.95 -7.76 2.69
CA PHE A 39 3.28 -7.39 1.45
C PHE A 39 2.76 -8.63 0.73
N ALA A 40 3.58 -9.67 0.60
CA ALA A 40 3.16 -10.93 -0.02
C ALA A 40 1.96 -11.55 0.73
N LYS A 41 1.94 -11.49 2.07
CA LYS A 41 0.83 -11.98 2.89
C LYS A 41 -0.48 -11.21 2.62
N GLU A 42 -0.44 -9.89 2.53
CA GLU A 42 -1.66 -9.10 2.26
C GLU A 42 -2.10 -9.23 0.80
N LEU A 43 -1.16 -9.22 -0.15
CA LEU A 43 -1.46 -9.36 -1.57
C LEU A 43 -2.05 -10.74 -1.87
N LYS A 44 -1.56 -11.83 -1.27
CA LYS A 44 -2.14 -13.18 -1.45
C LYS A 44 -3.61 -13.30 -1.05
N LYS A 45 -4.17 -12.34 -0.29
CA LYS A 45 -5.60 -12.30 0.03
C LYS A 45 -6.44 -11.66 -1.07
N MET A 46 -5.80 -11.00 -2.04
CA MET A 46 -6.48 -10.42 -3.19
C MET A 46 -6.77 -11.50 -4.24
N PRO A 47 -7.87 -11.34 -5.00
CA PRO A 47 -8.15 -12.15 -6.18
C PRO A 47 -6.94 -12.15 -7.13
N THR A 48 -6.67 -13.31 -7.73
CA THR A 48 -5.49 -13.53 -8.58
C THR A 48 -5.50 -12.62 -9.81
N GLU A 49 -6.69 -12.28 -10.29
CA GLU A 49 -6.99 -11.39 -11.41
C GLU A 49 -6.43 -9.98 -11.19
N LEU A 50 -6.31 -9.54 -9.93
CA LEU A 50 -5.76 -8.23 -9.56
C LEU A 50 -4.26 -8.28 -9.25
N ARG A 51 -3.64 -9.47 -9.20
CA ARG A 51 -2.24 -9.69 -8.84
C ARG A 51 -1.33 -9.79 -10.06
N LEU A 52 -1.34 -8.76 -10.90
CA LEU A 52 -0.57 -8.76 -12.14
C LEU A 52 0.84 -8.21 -11.95
N SER A 53 0.92 -7.01 -11.37
CA SER A 53 2.20 -6.33 -11.17
C SER A 53 2.14 -5.36 -10.01
N ILE A 54 3.31 -4.99 -9.51
CA ILE A 54 3.50 -3.93 -8.53
C ILE A 54 4.62 -3.00 -9.01
N THR A 55 4.40 -1.69 -8.82
CA THR A 55 5.44 -0.68 -9.05
C THR A 55 5.92 -0.15 -7.71
N TYR A 56 7.23 -0.06 -7.53
CA TYR A 56 7.84 0.42 -6.30
C TYR A 56 9.01 1.37 -6.56
N ASP A 57 9.45 2.09 -5.54
CA ASP A 57 10.68 2.88 -5.64
C ASP A 57 11.92 1.99 -5.55
N GLN A 58 13.09 2.55 -5.85
CA GLN A 58 14.37 1.85 -5.71
C GLN A 58 14.84 1.76 -4.25
N GLY A 59 13.91 1.78 -3.30
CA GLY A 59 14.19 1.63 -1.88
C GLY A 59 14.82 0.26 -1.56
N LYS A 60 15.70 0.25 -0.56
CA LYS A 60 16.40 -0.97 -0.11
C LYS A 60 15.42 -2.02 0.42
N GLU A 61 14.23 -1.59 0.82
CA GLU A 61 13.11 -2.40 1.30
C GLU A 61 12.59 -3.39 0.25
N MET A 62 12.88 -3.16 -1.04
CA MET A 62 12.48 -4.03 -2.14
C MET A 62 13.67 -4.76 -2.79
N SER A 63 14.81 -4.84 -2.10
CA SER A 63 15.99 -5.60 -2.56
C SER A 63 15.67 -7.09 -2.81
N ASN A 64 14.73 -7.65 -2.05
CA ASN A 64 14.23 -9.02 -2.21
C ASN A 64 13.11 -9.19 -3.26
N HIS A 65 12.98 -8.29 -4.24
CA HIS A 65 11.93 -8.33 -5.27
C HIS A 65 11.87 -9.65 -6.05
N LYS A 66 13.01 -10.31 -6.32
CA LYS A 66 13.02 -11.62 -7.02
C LYS A 66 12.29 -12.70 -6.22
N LEU A 67 12.51 -12.73 -4.90
CA LEU A 67 11.79 -13.64 -4.00
C LEU A 67 10.32 -13.26 -3.89
N PHE A 68 10.03 -11.95 -3.85
CA PHE A 68 8.65 -11.46 -3.86
C PHE A 68 7.88 -11.93 -5.11
N THR A 69 8.48 -11.82 -6.30
CA THR A 69 7.91 -12.34 -7.54
C THR A 69 7.67 -13.85 -7.46
N LYS A 70 8.64 -14.61 -6.93
CA LYS A 70 8.48 -16.07 -6.73
C LYS A 70 7.30 -16.40 -5.80
N ASP A 71 7.13 -15.63 -4.72
CA ASP A 71 6.09 -15.88 -3.73
C ASP A 71 4.68 -15.51 -4.20
N THR A 72 4.57 -14.45 -5.00
CA THR A 72 3.28 -13.81 -5.35
C THR A 72 2.86 -14.00 -6.81
N GLN A 73 3.81 -14.40 -7.67
CA GLN A 73 3.72 -14.44 -9.13
C GLN A 73 3.52 -13.06 -9.78
N MET A 74 3.66 -11.97 -9.01
CA MET A 74 3.49 -10.60 -9.50
C MET A 74 4.80 -10.09 -10.11
N LYS A 75 4.72 -9.42 -11.26
CA LYS A 75 5.87 -8.71 -11.83
C LYS A 75 6.19 -7.47 -10.99
N VAL A 76 7.46 -7.25 -10.67
CA VAL A 76 7.91 -6.05 -9.96
C VAL A 76 8.56 -5.09 -10.94
N TYR A 77 8.08 -3.86 -10.95
CA TYR A 77 8.64 -2.75 -11.72
C TYR A 77 9.16 -1.67 -10.77
N PHE A 78 10.24 -1.00 -11.17
CA PHE A 78 10.82 0.10 -10.41
C PHE A 78 10.55 1.43 -11.09
N CYS A 79 10.27 2.45 -10.30
CA CYS A 79 10.23 3.83 -10.78
C CYS A 79 11.61 4.27 -11.28
N HIS A 80 11.61 5.21 -12.23
CA HIS A 80 12.83 5.82 -12.73
C HIS A 80 13.47 6.71 -11.64
N PRO A 81 14.82 6.76 -11.54
CA PRO A 81 15.50 7.67 -10.64
C PRO A 81 15.11 9.13 -10.93
N GLY A 82 14.81 9.90 -9.88
CA GLY A 82 14.44 11.30 -10.02
C GLY A 82 13.02 11.56 -10.55
N SER A 83 12.15 10.54 -10.60
CA SER A 83 10.79 10.66 -11.16
C SER A 83 9.67 10.52 -10.11
N PRO A 84 9.50 11.49 -9.19
CA PRO A 84 8.49 11.40 -8.13
C PRO A 84 7.04 11.35 -8.65
N TRP A 85 6.77 11.91 -9.85
CA TRP A 85 5.43 11.91 -10.45
C TRP A 85 4.88 10.51 -10.73
N GLU A 86 5.73 9.49 -10.90
CA GLU A 86 5.32 8.09 -11.04
C GLU A 86 4.68 7.53 -9.76
N ARG A 87 4.79 8.25 -8.64
CA ARG A 87 4.32 7.86 -7.31
C ARG A 87 3.21 8.75 -6.77
N GLY A 88 2.70 9.72 -7.54
CA GLY A 88 1.79 10.75 -7.03
C GLY A 88 0.55 10.20 -6.32
N THR A 89 0.00 9.06 -6.77
CA THR A 89 -1.12 8.42 -6.07
C THR A 89 -0.76 7.91 -4.68
N CYS A 90 0.40 7.26 -4.55
CA CYS A 90 0.88 6.74 -3.27
C CYS A 90 1.21 7.87 -2.30
N GLU A 91 1.84 8.95 -2.77
CA GLU A 91 2.16 10.12 -1.96
C GLU A 91 0.90 10.84 -1.45
N ASN A 92 -0.06 11.08 -2.33
CA ASN A 92 -1.36 11.65 -1.94
C ASN A 92 -2.08 10.76 -0.92
N THR A 93 -2.06 9.44 -1.11
CA THR A 93 -2.69 8.50 -0.18
C THR A 93 -1.98 8.51 1.18
N ASN A 94 -0.65 8.61 1.20
CA ASN A 94 0.11 8.73 2.44
C ASN A 94 -0.25 10.00 3.20
N MET A 95 -0.49 11.12 2.50
CA MET A 95 -0.96 12.36 3.13
C MET A 95 -2.34 12.17 3.78
N LEU A 96 -3.29 11.52 3.10
CA LEU A 96 -4.61 11.22 3.69
C LEU A 96 -4.53 10.31 4.92
N ILE A 97 -3.57 9.38 4.95
CA ILE A 97 -3.35 8.53 6.12
C ILE A 97 -2.79 9.35 7.29
N ARG A 98 -2.02 10.42 7.01
CA ARG A 98 -1.49 11.32 8.05
C ARG A 98 -2.56 12.13 8.76
N ASP A 99 -3.73 12.34 8.14
CA ASP A 99 -4.90 12.94 8.82
C ASP A 99 -5.39 12.05 9.98
N PHE A 100 -5.23 10.73 9.87
CA PHE A 100 -5.59 9.78 10.93
C PHE A 100 -4.42 9.50 11.89
N PHE A 101 -3.21 9.44 11.36
CA PHE A 101 -2.00 9.14 12.13
C PHE A 101 -0.95 10.24 11.94
N PRO A 102 -0.95 11.26 12.81
CA PRO A 102 -0.02 12.37 12.75
C PRO A 102 1.45 11.97 12.70
N LYS A 103 2.33 12.92 12.39
CA LYS A 103 3.78 12.66 12.44
C LYS A 103 4.17 12.22 13.87
N LYS A 104 5.14 11.31 13.96
CA LYS A 104 5.64 10.73 15.22
C LYS A 104 4.65 9.83 15.97
N THR A 105 3.52 9.42 15.37
CA THR A 105 2.73 8.30 15.89
C THR A 105 3.57 7.03 15.88
N ASP A 106 3.57 6.28 16.99
CA ASP A 106 4.11 4.93 17.00
C ASP A 106 3.04 3.97 16.47
N PHE A 107 3.32 3.33 15.35
CA PHE A 107 2.38 2.42 14.72
C PHE A 107 2.29 1.06 15.42
N ASN A 108 3.17 0.78 16.38
CA ASN A 108 3.05 -0.40 17.23
C ASN A 108 1.85 -0.30 18.19
N ASP A 109 1.47 0.93 18.58
CA ASP A 109 0.32 1.18 19.46
C ASP A 109 -1.02 1.16 18.71
N ILE A 110 -0.97 1.12 17.37
CA ILE A 110 -2.18 1.08 16.55
C ILE A 110 -2.68 -0.36 16.43
N SER A 111 -3.89 -0.58 16.95
CA SER A 111 -4.55 -1.88 16.78
C SER A 111 -4.82 -2.19 15.31
N ARG A 112 -4.78 -3.49 14.95
CA ARG A 112 -5.18 -3.94 13.60
C ARG A 112 -6.61 -3.53 13.24
N LYS A 113 -7.51 -3.46 14.23
CA LYS A 113 -8.90 -3.01 14.06
C LYS A 113 -8.95 -1.56 13.60
N GLU A 114 -8.18 -0.69 14.24
CA GLU A 114 -8.11 0.72 13.89
C GLU A 114 -7.51 0.92 12.50
N LEU A 115 -6.43 0.20 12.17
CA LEU A 115 -5.84 0.25 10.84
C LEU A 115 -6.83 -0.18 9.75
N LYS A 116 -7.62 -1.24 10.01
CA LYS A 116 -8.67 -1.69 9.08
C LYS A 116 -9.84 -0.71 8.99
N ARG A 117 -10.20 -0.02 10.08
CA ARG A 117 -11.19 1.07 10.06
C ARG A 117 -10.74 2.20 9.15
N VAL A 118 -9.50 2.67 9.28
CA VAL A 118 -8.94 3.72 8.42
C VAL A 118 -8.86 3.27 6.96
N GLN A 119 -8.40 2.03 6.71
CA GLN A 119 -8.39 1.45 5.37
C GLN A 119 -9.79 1.46 4.74
N LYS A 120 -10.82 1.05 5.49
CA LYS A 120 -12.22 1.05 5.04
C LYS A 120 -12.69 2.47 4.69
N LEU A 121 -12.45 3.46 5.57
CA LEU A 121 -12.81 4.85 5.32
C LEU A 121 -12.17 5.41 4.04
N LEU A 122 -10.91 5.06 3.77
CA LEU A 122 -10.22 5.50 2.55
C LEU A 122 -10.82 4.89 1.28
N ASN A 123 -11.29 3.64 1.36
CA ASN A 123 -11.87 2.88 0.26
C ASN A 123 -13.36 3.16 0.04
N GLU A 124 -14.06 3.69 1.06
CA GLU A 124 -15.45 4.15 0.98
C GLU A 124 -15.56 5.65 0.66
N ARG A 125 -14.43 6.37 0.58
CA ARG A 125 -14.43 7.79 0.21
C ARG A 125 -14.57 7.95 -1.31
N PRO A 126 -15.61 8.65 -1.80
CA PRO A 126 -15.78 9.00 -3.22
C PRO A 126 -14.56 9.70 -3.81
N ARG A 127 -14.20 9.38 -5.05
CA ARG A 127 -13.06 10.00 -5.74
C ARG A 127 -13.52 10.64 -7.04
N LYS A 128 -13.22 11.92 -7.23
CA LYS A 128 -13.48 12.63 -8.50
C LYS A 128 -12.85 11.91 -9.70
N THR A 129 -11.65 11.36 -9.51
CA THR A 129 -10.93 10.58 -10.54
C THR A 129 -11.61 9.26 -10.94
N LEU A 130 -12.58 8.79 -10.15
CA LEU A 130 -13.38 7.59 -10.42
C LEU A 130 -14.83 7.94 -10.80
N GLY A 131 -15.08 9.18 -11.24
CA GLY A 131 -16.44 9.64 -11.52
C GLY A 131 -17.31 9.67 -10.27
N TRP A 132 -16.73 10.06 -9.12
CA TRP A 132 -17.38 10.08 -7.80
C TRP A 132 -17.77 8.72 -7.23
N LYS A 133 -17.36 7.62 -7.85
CA LYS A 133 -17.43 6.29 -7.22
C LYS A 133 -16.36 6.15 -6.14
N THR A 134 -16.62 5.26 -5.20
CA THR A 134 -15.66 4.84 -4.18
C THR A 134 -14.71 3.77 -4.73
N PRO A 135 -13.47 3.67 -4.22
CA PRO A 135 -12.59 2.56 -4.56
C PRO A 135 -13.21 1.17 -4.31
N ALA A 136 -14.00 1.03 -3.24
CA ALA A 136 -14.70 -0.20 -2.89
C ALA A 136 -15.79 -0.60 -3.89
N GLU A 137 -16.47 0.36 -4.52
CA GLU A 137 -17.38 0.09 -5.63
C GLU A 137 -16.61 -0.27 -6.89
N LYS A 138 -15.58 0.52 -7.22
CA LYS A 138 -14.86 0.36 -8.47
C LYS A 138 -14.11 -0.97 -8.56
N ILE A 139 -13.55 -1.45 -7.44
CA ILE A 139 -12.90 -2.76 -7.41
C ILE A 139 -13.87 -3.92 -7.62
N LYS A 140 -15.13 -3.80 -7.18
CA LYS A 140 -16.18 -4.80 -7.44
C LYS A 140 -16.58 -4.84 -8.92
N GLU A 141 -16.54 -3.71 -9.62
CA GLU A 141 -16.81 -3.65 -11.06
C GLU A 141 -15.74 -4.37 -11.89
N VAL A 142 -14.48 -4.32 -11.46
CA VAL A 142 -13.34 -4.96 -12.17
C VAL A 142 -13.26 -6.46 -11.88
N LEU A 143 -13.88 -6.93 -10.81
CA LEU A 143 -13.93 -8.34 -10.41
C LEU A 143 -15.17 -9.10 -10.91
N ARG A 144 -16.04 -8.44 -11.67
CA ARG A 144 -17.21 -9.05 -12.33
C ARG A 144 -16.84 -9.52 -13.71
#